data_AF-A0A5J5BUF9-F1
#
_entry.id   AF-A0A5J5BUF9-F1
#
_cell.length_a   1.000
_cell.length_b   1.000
_cell.length_c   1.000
_cell.angle_alpha   90.00
_cell.angle_beta   90.00
_cell.angle_gamma   90.00
#
_symmetry.space_group_name_H-M   'P 1'
#
loop_
_entity.id
_entity.type
_entity.pdbx_description
1 polymer ?
#
loop_
_entity_poly.entity_id
_entity_poly.type
_entity_poly.pdbx_seq_one_letter_code
_entity_poly.pdbx_strand_id
1 'polypeptide(L)'
;MSLRIKQVVDRFLKELQEAIDAEIQDRMVKERADLHQKLQSVLEIPSWVPTSQNGEQAFDELPSITIAVTAVTDEYVDKVYFKIRHSTRLKRLMEKYCSQKSKELGSVKFFFGGHRIRGDETPEEVS
;
A
#
# COMPACT_ATOMS: atom_id res chain seq x y z
N MET A 1 -4.70 23.46 -47.35
CA MET A 1 -4.41 22.06 -47.74
C MET A 1 -4.66 21.15 -46.54
N SER A 2 -5.42 20.07 -46.78
CA SER A 2 -5.66 18.90 -45.95
C SER A 2 -5.99 19.07 -44.46
N LEU A 3 -7.12 19.73 -44.16
CA LEU A 3 -7.83 19.54 -42.87
C LEU A 3 -8.27 18.08 -42.65
N ARG A 4 -8.44 17.31 -43.73
CA ARG A 4 -8.87 15.91 -43.68
C ARG A 4 -7.82 14.98 -43.06
N ILE A 5 -6.52 15.20 -43.31
CA ILE A 5 -5.45 14.38 -42.70
C ILE A 5 -5.41 14.59 -41.19
N LYS A 6 -5.54 15.85 -40.72
CA LYS A 6 -5.54 16.14 -39.28
C LYS A 6 -6.75 15.52 -38.58
N GLN A 7 -7.93 15.55 -39.20
CA GLN A 7 -9.12 14.90 -38.65
C GLN A 7 -9.01 13.38 -38.57
N VAL A 8 -8.36 12.75 -39.56
CA VAL A 8 -8.16 11.29 -39.55
C VAL A 8 -7.14 10.91 -38.47
N VAL A 9 -6.05 11.65 -38.33
CA VAL A 9 -5.02 11.40 -37.31
C VAL A 9 -5.55 11.65 -35.90
N ASP A 10 -6.34 12.71 -35.70
CA ASP A 10 -6.95 13.04 -34.41
C ASP A 10 -7.98 11.98 -33.99
N ARG A 11 -8.79 11.51 -34.95
CA ARG A 11 -9.71 10.39 -34.72
C ARG A 11 -8.94 9.10 -34.38
N PHE A 12 -7.86 8.81 -35.08
CA PHE A 12 -7.05 7.62 -34.84
C PHE A 12 -6.33 7.67 -33.49
N LEU A 13 -5.78 8.82 -33.08
CA LEU A 13 -5.16 9.02 -31.78
C LEU A 13 -6.19 8.89 -30.64
N LYS A 14 -7.42 9.36 -30.86
CA LYS A 14 -8.50 9.21 -29.89
C LYS A 14 -8.96 7.76 -29.75
N GLU A 15 -9.10 7.04 -30.87
CA GLU A 15 -9.39 5.60 -30.86
C GLU A 15 -8.29 4.80 -30.15
N LEU A 16 -7.02 5.13 -30.39
CA LEU A 16 -5.90 4.48 -29.71
C LEU A 16 -5.86 4.79 -28.20
N GLN A 17 -6.16 6.03 -27.80
CA GLN A 17 -6.20 6.40 -26.38
C GLN A 17 -7.35 5.71 -25.64
N GLU A 18 -8.55 5.64 -26.23
CA GLU A 18 -9.70 4.92 -25.66
C GLU A 18 -9.47 3.41 -25.59
N ALA A 19 -8.80 2.83 -26.60
CA ALA A 19 -8.48 1.40 -26.59
C ALA A 19 -7.51 1.04 -25.45
N ILE A 20 -6.50 1.87 -25.20
CA ILE A 20 -5.51 1.64 -24.13
C ILE A 20 -6.17 1.83 -22.74
N ASP A 21 -7.01 2.85 -22.57
CA ASP A 21 -7.70 3.11 -21.30
C ASP A 21 -8.67 1.96 -20.96
N ALA A 22 -9.40 1.46 -21.96
CA ALA A 22 -10.31 0.32 -21.80
C ALA A 22 -9.58 -0.97 -21.44
N GLU A 23 -8.40 -1.23 -22.03
CA GLU A 23 -7.61 -2.43 -21.71
C GLU A 23 -7.01 -2.38 -20.29
N ILE A 24 -6.58 -1.19 -19.84
CA ILE A 24 -6.10 -0.97 -18.47
C ILE A 24 -7.25 -1.11 -17.46
N GLN A 25 -8.43 -0.55 -17.76
CA GLN A 25 -9.61 -0.64 -16.89
C GLN A 25 -10.16 -2.06 -16.81
N ASP A 26 -10.22 -2.82 -17.92
CA ASP A 26 -10.67 -4.22 -17.93
C ASP A 26 -9.78 -5.10 -17.04
N ARG A 27 -8.45 -4.90 -17.14
CA ARG A 27 -7.47 -5.62 -16.31
C ARG A 27 -7.66 -5.32 -14.82
N MET A 28 -7.91 -4.07 -14.45
CA MET A 28 -8.16 -3.69 -13.05
C MET A 28 -9.50 -4.20 -12.51
N VAL A 29 -10.58 -4.17 -13.31
CA VAL A 29 -11.91 -4.63 -12.89
C VAL A 29 -11.94 -6.15 -12.71
N LYS A 30 -11.26 -6.90 -13.59
CA LYS A 30 -11.21 -8.36 -13.55
C LYS A 30 -10.42 -8.88 -12.33
N GLU A 31 -9.31 -8.23 -11.99
CA GLU A 31 -8.53 -8.56 -10.79
C GLU A 31 -9.29 -8.24 -9.50
N ARG A 32 -10.10 -7.18 -9.52
CA ARG A 32 -10.97 -6.78 -8.40
C ARG A 32 -12.15 -7.75 -8.19
N ALA A 33 -12.69 -8.34 -9.26
CA ALA A 33 -13.77 -9.33 -9.18
C ALA A 33 -13.30 -10.69 -8.64
N ASP A 34 -12.11 -11.17 -9.05
CA ASP A 34 -11.52 -12.41 -8.54
C ASP A 34 -11.23 -12.31 -7.03
N LEU A 35 -10.69 -11.17 -6.56
CA LEU A 35 -10.48 -10.90 -5.14
C LEU A 35 -11.79 -10.89 -4.35
N HIS A 36 -12.87 -10.35 -4.92
CA HIS A 36 -14.19 -10.34 -4.29
C HIS A 36 -14.77 -11.74 -4.14
N GLN A 37 -14.61 -12.59 -5.16
CA GLN A 37 -15.01 -14.00 -5.12
C GLN A 37 -14.19 -14.77 -4.06
N LYS A 38 -12.88 -14.49 -3.98
CA LYS A 38 -11.96 -15.13 -3.03
C LYS A 38 -12.25 -14.73 -1.59
N LEU A 39 -12.71 -13.50 -1.36
CA LEU A 39 -13.17 -13.02 -0.05
C LEU A 39 -14.51 -13.66 0.37
N GLN A 40 -15.47 -13.83 -0.55
CA GLN A 40 -16.73 -14.48 -0.24
C GLN A 40 -16.58 -15.94 0.20
N SER A 41 -15.59 -16.66 -0.35
CA SER A 41 -15.37 -18.07 0.02
C SER A 41 -14.68 -18.26 1.37
N VAL A 42 -14.13 -17.20 1.99
CA VAL A 42 -13.47 -17.24 3.31
C VAL A 42 -14.45 -16.86 4.44
N LEU A 43 -15.61 -16.28 4.11
CA LEU A 43 -16.61 -15.84 5.08
C LEU A 43 -17.67 -16.92 5.37
N GLU A 44 -17.21 -18.08 5.85
CA GLU A 44 -17.99 -18.88 6.77
C GLU A 44 -17.20 -18.94 8.09
N ILE A 45 -17.38 -17.90 8.91
CA ILE A 45 -16.82 -17.82 10.27
C ILE A 45 -18.00 -17.78 11.26
N PRO A 46 -18.03 -18.69 12.26
CA PRO A 46 -19.13 -18.83 13.22
C PRO A 46 -19.37 -17.61 14.13
N SER A 47 -20.58 -17.59 14.71
CA SER A 47 -21.36 -16.44 15.19
C SER A 47 -20.92 -15.70 16.47
N TRP A 48 -19.64 -15.40 16.67
CA TRP A 48 -19.27 -14.32 17.61
C TRP A 48 -18.41 -13.29 16.89
N VAL A 49 -19.07 -12.33 16.22
CA VAL A 49 -18.45 -11.09 15.76
C VAL A 49 -19.35 -9.92 16.18
N PRO A 50 -18.91 -8.98 17.03
CA PRO A 50 -19.58 -7.70 17.15
C PRO A 50 -19.24 -6.83 15.92
N THR A 51 -20.27 -6.44 15.17
CA THR A 51 -20.17 -5.60 13.97
C THR A 51 -19.71 -4.18 14.33
N SER A 52 -18.61 -3.73 13.74
CA SER A 52 -18.35 -2.30 13.49
C SER A 52 -17.55 -2.16 12.20
N GLN A 53 -18.22 -1.59 11.20
CA GLN A 53 -17.70 -1.28 9.88
C GLN A 53 -16.90 0.03 9.94
N ASN A 54 -15.75 0.00 10.61
CA ASN A 54 -14.65 0.92 10.34
C ASN A 54 -13.38 0.29 10.91
N GLY A 55 -12.32 0.23 10.11
CA GLY A 55 -11.03 -0.41 10.44
C GLY A 55 -10.21 0.35 11.48
N GLU A 56 -10.84 0.82 12.55
CA GLU A 56 -10.19 1.37 13.73
C GLU A 56 -10.32 0.31 14.82
N GLN A 57 -9.51 -0.75 14.69
CA GLN A 57 -9.39 -1.77 15.72
C GLN A 57 -8.93 -1.10 17.01
N ALA A 58 -9.77 -1.18 18.04
CA ALA A 58 -9.43 -0.89 19.42
C ALA A 58 -8.07 -1.53 19.77
N PHE A 59 -7.04 -0.69 19.88
CA PHE A 59 -5.67 -1.07 20.16
C PHE A 59 -5.14 -0.35 21.41
N ASP A 60 -6.03 0.06 22.32
CA ASP A 60 -5.74 1.10 23.30
C ASP A 60 -5.44 0.65 24.74
N GLU A 61 -5.27 -0.65 25.01
CA GLU A 61 -4.93 -1.12 26.37
C GLU A 61 -3.73 -2.06 26.46
N LEU A 62 -2.81 -2.01 25.50
CA LEU A 62 -1.55 -2.75 25.58
C LEU A 62 -0.34 -1.82 25.42
N PRO A 63 0.78 -2.10 26.11
CA PRO A 63 1.97 -1.26 26.03
C PRO A 63 2.46 -1.22 24.58
N SER A 64 2.31 -0.03 23.98
CA SER A 64 2.66 0.26 22.60
C SER A 64 3.82 1.25 22.58
N ILE A 65 4.74 1.04 21.65
CA ILE A 65 5.89 1.90 21.42
C ILE A 65 5.64 2.76 20.17
N THR A 66 6.11 4.00 20.21
CA THR A 66 6.06 4.92 19.08
C THR A 66 7.41 4.92 18.38
N ILE A 67 7.42 4.57 17.10
CA ILE A 67 8.61 4.56 16.24
C ILE A 67 8.49 5.69 15.22
N ALA A 68 9.55 6.50 15.10
CA ALA A 68 9.65 7.53 14.07
C ALA A 68 10.51 7.03 12.91
N VAL A 69 9.92 6.93 11.73
CA VAL A 69 10.63 6.62 10.47
C VAL A 69 10.96 7.94 9.80
N THR A 70 12.26 8.22 9.64
CA THR A 70 12.73 9.42 8.92
C THR A 70 13.29 8.99 7.58
N ALA A 71 12.65 9.43 6.49
CA ALA A 71 13.21 9.33 5.15
C ALA A 71 13.88 10.65 4.78
N VAL A 72 15.14 10.55 4.38
CA VAL A 72 15.95 11.67 3.89
C VAL A 72 16.06 11.50 2.38
N THR A 73 15.60 12.49 1.62
CA THR A 73 15.88 12.65 0.19
C THR A 73 16.83 13.85 0.02
N ASP A 74 17.34 14.06 -1.21
CA ASP A 74 18.23 15.18 -1.51
C ASP A 74 17.53 16.54 -1.33
N GLU A 75 16.22 16.57 -1.55
CA GLU A 75 15.42 17.80 -1.56
C GLU A 75 14.59 18.00 -0.27
N TYR A 76 14.22 16.92 0.45
CA TYR A 76 13.37 17.03 1.65
C TYR A 76 13.60 15.91 2.68
N VAL A 77 13.20 16.17 3.92
CA VAL A 77 13.21 15.16 5.01
C VAL A 77 11.78 14.91 5.45
N ASP A 78 11.31 13.68 5.29
CA ASP A 78 9.97 13.25 5.66
C ASP A 78 10.01 12.37 6.91
N LYS A 79 9.14 12.66 7.89
CA LYS A 79 9.07 11.93 9.16
C LYS A 79 7.68 11.36 9.36
N VAL A 80 7.58 10.05 9.53
CA VAL A 80 6.33 9.33 9.78
C VAL A 80 6.39 8.62 11.11
N TYR A 81 5.40 8.85 11.97
CA TYR A 81 5.30 8.20 13.27
C TYR A 81 4.37 6.99 13.20
N PHE A 82 4.79 5.87 13.78
CA PHE A 82 4.01 4.65 13.88
C PHE A 82 3.88 4.23 15.34
N LYS A 83 2.65 3.97 15.78
CA LYS A 83 2.37 3.32 17.06
C LYS A 83 2.22 1.82 16.81
N ILE A 84 3.10 1.00 17.40
CA ILE A 84 3.09 -0.46 17.25
C ILE A 84 3.21 -1.16 18.61
N ARG A 85 2.78 -2.42 18.73
CA ARG A 85 3.03 -3.23 19.93
C ARG A 85 4.46 -3.79 19.91
N HIS A 86 5.02 -4.04 21.09
CA HIS A 86 6.36 -4.62 21.27
C HIS A 86 6.52 -5.99 20.58
N SER A 87 5.49 -6.84 20.60
CA SER A 87 5.53 -8.16 19.95
C SER A 87 5.28 -8.13 18.43
N THR A 88 5.08 -6.94 17.82
CA THR A 88 4.74 -6.85 16.39
C THR A 88 5.99 -6.82 15.54
N ARG A 89 6.08 -7.70 14.53
CA ARG A 89 7.21 -7.68 13.58
C ARG A 89 7.28 -6.37 12.80
N LEU A 90 8.50 -5.86 12.61
CA LEU A 90 8.76 -4.62 11.87
C LEU A 90 8.33 -4.71 10.39
N LYS A 91 8.18 -5.92 9.83
CA LYS A 91 7.68 -6.14 8.46
C LYS A 91 6.38 -5.38 8.19
N ARG A 92 5.43 -5.41 9.13
CA ARG A 92 4.12 -4.75 8.96
C ARG A 92 4.25 -3.23 8.86
N LEU A 93 5.16 -2.65 9.65
CA LEU A 93 5.48 -1.23 9.58
C LEU A 93 6.15 -0.88 8.26
N MET A 94 7.11 -1.69 7.80
CA MET A 94 7.79 -1.48 6.51
C MET A 94 6.83 -1.56 5.34
N GLU A 95 5.96 -2.59 5.30
CA GLU A 95 4.91 -2.75 4.29
C GLU A 95 3.97 -1.55 4.30
N LYS A 96 3.47 -1.15 5.47
CA LYS A 96 2.58 0.02 5.61
C LYS A 96 3.27 1.30 5.13
N TYR A 97 4.53 1.52 5.49
CA TYR A 97 5.29 2.70 5.11
C TYR A 97 5.51 2.75 3.58
N CYS A 98 5.91 1.63 2.98
CA CYS A 98 6.06 1.50 1.54
C CYS A 98 4.75 1.71 0.79
N SER A 99 3.63 1.15 1.27
CA SER A 99 2.30 1.42 0.71
C SER A 99 1.89 2.88 0.84
N GLN A 100 2.18 3.54 1.96
CA GLN A 100 1.82 4.95 2.18
C GLN A 100 2.66 5.92 1.34
N LYS A 101 3.92 5.58 1.07
CA LYS A 101 4.83 6.39 0.25
C LYS A 101 4.88 5.95 -1.21
N SER A 102 4.07 4.96 -1.61
CA SER A 102 4.11 4.32 -2.93
C SER A 102 5.53 3.94 -3.36
N LYS A 103 6.34 3.44 -2.42
CA LYS A 103 7.71 2.99 -2.66
C LYS A 103 7.80 1.47 -2.59
N GLU A 104 8.66 0.90 -3.40
CA GLU A 104 8.92 -0.54 -3.36
C GLU A 104 9.77 -0.90 -2.13
N LEU A 105 9.46 -2.05 -1.50
CA LEU A 105 10.22 -2.59 -0.37
C LEU A 105 11.70 -2.82 -0.68
N GLY A 106 12.05 -3.14 -1.93
CA GLY A 106 13.43 -3.33 -2.38
C GLY A 106 14.21 -2.02 -2.51
N SER A 107 13.50 -0.90 -2.71
CA SER A 107 14.09 0.42 -2.94
C SER A 107 14.34 1.20 -1.64
N VAL A 108 13.70 0.81 -0.53
CA VAL A 108 13.84 1.49 0.75
C VAL A 108 14.68 0.65 1.71
N LYS A 109 15.70 1.25 2.29
CA LYS A 109 16.54 0.62 3.32
C LYS A 109 16.20 1.24 4.67
N PHE A 110 15.78 0.41 5.60
CA PHE A 110 15.45 0.81 6.96
C PHE A 110 16.69 0.63 7.85
N PHE A 111 16.97 1.64 8.66
CA PHE A 111 18.09 1.64 9.60
C PHE A 111 17.58 2.01 10.99
N PHE A 112 18.16 1.36 11.99
CA PHE A 112 17.97 1.67 13.40
C PHE A 112 19.32 1.66 14.10
N GLY A 113 19.68 2.73 14.80
CA GLY A 113 20.98 2.82 15.50
C GLY A 113 22.22 2.61 14.61
N GLY A 114 22.11 2.82 13.28
CA GLY A 114 23.18 2.54 12.32
C GLY A 114 23.20 1.09 11.79
N HIS A 115 22.36 0.20 12.32
CA HIS A 115 22.19 -1.17 11.84
C HIS A 115 21.01 -1.27 10.86
N ARG A 116 21.18 -2.07 9.80
CA ARG A 116 20.10 -2.34 8.86
C ARG A 116 19.14 -3.34 9.48
N ILE A 117 17.92 -2.90 9.73
CA ILE A 117 16.83 -3.73 10.25
C ILE A 117 16.14 -4.50 9.12
N ARG A 118 15.79 -5.76 9.39
CA ARG A 118 14.99 -6.63 8.54
C ARG A 118 13.56 -6.68 9.06
N GLY A 119 12.60 -6.97 8.18
CA GLY A 119 11.20 -7.09 8.59
C GLY A 119 10.91 -8.24 9.57
N ASP A 120 11.85 -9.17 9.75
CA ASP A 120 11.67 -10.30 10.67
C ASP A 120 11.91 -9.93 12.14
N GLU A 121 12.66 -8.85 12.39
CA GLU A 121 12.98 -8.39 13.74
C GLU A 121 11.77 -7.72 14.41
N THR A 122 11.71 -7.83 15.74
CA THR A 122 10.73 -7.14 16.58
C THR A 122 11.32 -5.83 17.14
N PRO A 123 10.48 -4.82 17.43
CA PRO A 123 10.96 -3.58 18.05
C PRO A 123 11.61 -3.83 19.41
N GLU A 124 11.25 -4.92 20.10
CA GLU A 124 11.89 -5.34 21.36
C GLU A 124 13.33 -5.80 21.17
N GLU A 125 13.64 -6.48 20.07
CA GLU A 125 15.00 -6.95 19.75
C GLU A 125 15.92 -5.82 19.29
N VAL A 126 15.35 -4.76 18.71
CA VAL A 126 16.14 -3.65 18.17
C VAL A 126 16.17 -2.42 19.08
N SER A 127 15.37 -2.37 20.16
CA SER A 127 15.27 -1.19 21.06
C SER A 127 16.51 -0.93 21.91
#